data_AF-A0A976JJQ9-F1
#
_entry.id   AF-A0A976JJQ9-F1
#
_cell.length_a   1.000
_cell.length_b   1.000
_cell.length_c   1.000
_cell.angle_alpha   90.00
_cell.angle_beta   90.00
_cell.angle_gamma   90.00
#
_symmetry.space_group_name_H-M   'P 1'
#
loop_
_entity.id
_entity.type
_entity.pdbx_description
1 polymer ?
#
loop_
_entity_poly.entity_id
_entity_poly.type
_entity_poly.pdbx_seq_one_letter_code
_entity_poly.pdbx_strand_id
1 'polypeptide(L)'
;MKYLMTIALLFSLNTFAQHHTTDALVDTAEATSEALDYFKANSSADQIADFKGIKSWPVSGGVKVKVYMKTRGEVEYACHRHSANEPFECHDSH
;
A
#
# COMPACT_ATOMS: atom_id res chain seq x y z
N MET A 1 -19.17 54.64 -16.75
CA MET A 1 -18.89 53.29 -17.28
C MET A 1 -17.40 53.13 -17.50
N LYS A 2 -16.70 52.45 -16.60
CA LYS A 2 -15.33 51.94 -16.79
C LYS A 2 -15.22 50.67 -15.93
N TYR A 3 -15.97 49.66 -16.37
CA TYR A 3 -15.69 48.27 -15.99
C TYR A 3 -14.57 47.76 -16.89
N LEU A 4 -13.92 46.68 -16.44
CA LEU A 4 -12.84 45.91 -17.09
C LEU A 4 -11.41 46.34 -16.77
N MET A 5 -10.88 45.74 -15.70
CA MET A 5 -9.55 45.13 -15.57
C MET A 5 -9.35 44.85 -14.07
N THR A 6 -9.07 43.67 -13.54
CA THR A 6 -8.66 42.38 -14.11
C THR A 6 -8.88 41.36 -12.98
N ILE A 7 -9.89 40.50 -13.10
CA ILE A 7 -10.05 39.34 -12.22
C ILE A 7 -9.11 38.26 -12.75
N ALA A 8 -7.86 38.25 -12.31
CA ALA A 8 -6.88 37.23 -12.69
C ALA A 8 -5.94 36.88 -11.53
N LEU A 9 -6.49 36.76 -10.32
CA LEU A 9 -5.73 36.36 -9.13
C LEU A 9 -6.47 35.30 -8.30
N LEU A 10 -6.99 34.26 -8.97
CA LEU A 10 -7.69 33.15 -8.30
C LEU A 10 -7.19 31.75 -8.72
N PHE A 11 -6.09 31.64 -9.46
CA PHE A 11 -5.61 30.33 -9.95
C PHE A 11 -4.53 29.65 -9.08
N SER A 12 -4.18 30.20 -7.91
CA SER A 12 -3.00 29.75 -7.17
C SER A 12 -3.29 28.90 -5.92
N LEU A 13 -4.36 28.10 -5.86
CA LEU A 13 -4.58 27.17 -4.74
C LEU A 13 -5.31 25.88 -5.18
N ASN A 14 -4.66 25.01 -5.95
CA ASN A 14 -5.12 23.63 -6.14
C ASN A 14 -3.95 22.62 -6.03
N THR A 15 -3.03 22.83 -5.07
CA THR A 15 -1.89 21.91 -4.85
C THR A 15 -2.02 21.12 -3.56
N PHE A 16 -3.24 20.69 -3.22
CA PHE A 16 -3.47 19.88 -2.03
C PHE A 16 -4.27 18.63 -2.42
N ALA A 17 -3.59 17.47 -2.43
CA ALA A 17 -4.12 16.09 -2.29
C ALA A 17 -3.46 15.02 -3.20
N GLN A 18 -2.55 15.37 -4.12
CA GLN A 18 -1.99 14.36 -5.04
C GLN A 18 -0.87 13.49 -4.46
N HIS A 19 -0.22 13.89 -3.36
CA HIS A 19 0.90 13.14 -2.77
C HIS A 19 0.41 11.89 -2.01
N HIS A 20 -0.61 12.04 -1.15
CA HIS A 20 -1.13 10.93 -0.33
C HIS A 20 -1.71 9.75 -1.13
N THR A 21 -2.27 10.00 -2.31
CA THR A 21 -2.84 8.93 -3.15
C THR A 21 -1.78 8.21 -3.97
N THR A 22 -0.76 8.92 -4.46
CA THR A 22 0.39 8.27 -5.12
C THR A 22 1.19 7.44 -4.13
N ASP A 23 1.39 7.94 -2.91
CA ASP A 23 2.13 7.24 -1.87
C ASP A 23 1.39 5.96 -1.48
N ALA A 24 0.07 6.00 -1.25
CA ALA A 24 -0.71 4.80 -0.94
C ALA A 24 -0.66 3.72 -2.04
N LEU A 25 -0.61 4.12 -3.32
CA LEU A 25 -0.49 3.16 -4.44
C LEU A 25 0.88 2.52 -4.48
N VAL A 26 1.95 3.32 -4.35
CA VAL A 26 3.33 2.83 -4.33
C VAL A 26 3.55 1.93 -3.10
N ASP A 27 3.14 2.40 -1.92
CA ASP A 27 3.16 1.66 -0.66
C ASP A 27 2.46 0.30 -0.80
N THR A 28 1.26 0.28 -1.39
CA THR A 28 0.51 -0.96 -1.58
C THR A 28 1.26 -1.94 -2.46
N ALA A 29 1.90 -1.48 -3.54
CA ALA A 29 2.68 -2.34 -4.42
C ALA A 29 3.94 -2.89 -3.73
N GLU A 30 4.70 -2.04 -3.04
CA GLU A 30 5.91 -2.42 -2.32
C GLU A 30 5.60 -3.39 -1.18
N ALA A 31 4.60 -3.09 -0.35
CA ALA A 31 4.13 -3.96 0.72
C ALA A 31 3.65 -5.33 0.21
N THR A 32 3.01 -5.37 -0.98
CA THR A 32 2.56 -6.64 -1.58
C THR A 32 3.77 -7.50 -1.97
N SER A 33 4.82 -6.90 -2.53
CA SER A 33 6.05 -7.61 -2.87
C SER A 33 6.74 -8.15 -1.62
N GLU A 34 6.93 -7.29 -0.62
CA GLU A 34 7.57 -7.67 0.65
C GLU A 34 6.79 -8.79 1.35
N ALA A 35 5.46 -8.70 1.41
CA ALA A 35 4.63 -9.74 2.00
C ALA A 35 4.75 -11.10 1.29
N LEU A 36 4.91 -11.12 -0.04
CA LEU A 36 5.12 -12.37 -0.77
C LEU A 36 6.49 -12.98 -0.50
N ASP A 37 7.52 -12.16 -0.36
CA ASP A 37 8.86 -12.64 -0.04
C ASP A 37 8.94 -13.10 1.42
N TYR A 38 8.30 -12.37 2.34
CA TYR A 38 8.09 -12.80 3.73
C TYR A 38 7.31 -14.13 3.81
N PHE A 39 6.22 -14.28 3.06
CA PHE A 39 5.46 -15.53 2.99
C PHE A 39 6.33 -16.69 2.51
N LYS A 40 7.10 -16.53 1.43
CA LYS A 40 8.00 -17.57 0.92
C LYS A 40 9.09 -17.94 1.92
N ALA A 41 9.66 -16.96 2.62
CA ALA A 41 10.72 -17.19 3.60
C ALA A 41 10.23 -17.93 4.84
N ASN A 42 8.97 -17.72 5.24
CA ASN A 42 8.40 -18.25 6.48
C ASN A 42 7.40 -19.41 6.28
N SER A 43 7.18 -19.84 5.04
CA SER A 43 6.24 -20.92 4.71
C SER A 43 6.96 -22.19 4.29
N SER A 44 6.34 -23.33 4.60
CA SER A 44 6.76 -24.62 4.04
C SER A 44 6.51 -24.70 2.52
N ALA A 45 7.20 -25.61 1.84
CA ALA A 45 7.01 -25.85 0.41
C ALA A 45 5.54 -26.18 0.06
N ASP A 46 4.85 -26.91 0.92
CA ASP A 46 3.43 -27.24 0.73
C ASP A 46 2.52 -26.01 0.83
N GLN A 47 2.82 -25.09 1.74
CA GLN A 47 2.07 -23.83 1.86
C GLN A 47 2.29 -22.94 0.64
N ILE A 48 3.53 -22.86 0.14
CA ILE A 48 3.85 -22.12 -1.08
C ILE A 48 3.12 -22.72 -2.29
N ALA A 49 3.12 -24.05 -2.42
CA ALA A 49 2.39 -24.75 -3.48
C ALA A 49 0.86 -24.57 -3.39
N ASP A 50 0.35 -24.34 -2.18
CA ASP A 50 -1.07 -24.08 -1.92
C ASP A 50 -1.48 -22.62 -2.18
N PHE A 51 -0.57 -21.73 -2.60
CA PHE A 51 -0.89 -20.35 -2.93
C PHE A 51 -2.04 -20.24 -3.93
N LYS A 52 -3.02 -19.41 -3.60
CA LYS A 52 -4.22 -19.15 -4.40
C LYS A 52 -4.25 -17.72 -4.92
N GLY A 53 -3.81 -16.76 -4.11
CA GLY A 53 -3.87 -15.36 -4.47
C GLY A 53 -3.52 -14.44 -3.31
N ILE A 54 -3.55 -13.15 -3.59
CA ILE A 54 -3.16 -12.10 -2.65
C ILE A 54 -4.15 -10.94 -2.75
N LYS A 55 -4.41 -10.30 -1.62
CA LYS A 55 -5.16 -9.04 -1.55
C LYS A 55 -4.40 -8.08 -0.64
N SER A 56 -4.20 -6.86 -1.08
CA SER A 56 -3.60 -5.79 -0.28
C SER A 56 -4.49 -4.55 -0.28
N TRP A 57 -4.46 -3.80 0.82
CA TRP A 57 -5.17 -2.53 0.92
C TRP A 57 -4.46 -1.59 1.92
N PRO A 58 -4.41 -0.29 1.62
CA PRO A 58 -3.84 0.68 2.53
C PRO A 58 -4.69 0.80 3.80
N VAL A 59 -4.02 0.99 4.94
CA VAL A 59 -4.62 1.26 6.24
C VAL A 59 -3.87 2.44 6.89
N SER A 60 -4.37 2.93 8.03
CA SER A 60 -3.61 3.94 8.78
C SER A 60 -2.28 3.35 9.25
N GLY A 61 -1.17 3.98 8.87
CA GLY A 61 0.18 3.59 9.27
C GLY A 61 0.83 2.49 8.42
N GLY A 62 0.20 2.03 7.33
CA GLY A 62 0.82 1.04 6.45
C GLY A 62 -0.17 0.36 5.50
N VAL A 63 0.10 -0.89 5.18
CA VAL A 63 -0.68 -1.71 4.25
C VAL A 63 -0.97 -3.05 4.91
N LYS A 64 -2.24 -3.48 4.85
CA LYS A 64 -2.59 -4.86 5.18
C LYS A 64 -2.49 -5.72 3.94
N VAL A 65 -1.90 -6.89 4.07
CA VAL A 65 -1.75 -7.86 2.99
C VAL A 65 -2.26 -9.22 3.44
N LYS A 66 -3.07 -9.86 2.63
CA LYS A 66 -3.64 -11.17 2.90
C LYS A 66 -3.26 -12.14 1.80
N VAL A 67 -2.59 -13.22 2.18
CA VAL A 67 -2.24 -14.32 1.29
C VAL A 67 -3.23 -15.45 1.49
N TYR A 68 -3.89 -15.85 0.41
CA TYR A 68 -4.88 -16.91 0.39
C TYR A 68 -4.23 -18.20 -0.08
N MET A 69 -4.56 -19.30 0.60
CA MET A 69 -4.17 -20.67 0.26
C MET A 69 -5.43 -21.46 -0.12
N LYS A 70 -5.32 -22.45 -1.02
CA LYS A 70 -6.49 -23.18 -1.53
C LYS A 70 -7.14 -24.06 -0.45
N THR A 71 -6.33 -24.67 0.40
CA THR A 71 -6.76 -25.67 1.41
C THR A 71 -6.49 -25.24 2.85
N ARG A 72 -5.60 -24.25 3.05
CA ARG A 72 -5.11 -23.85 4.39
C ARG A 72 -5.68 -22.52 4.91
N GLY A 73 -6.63 -21.92 4.20
CA GLY A 73 -7.24 -20.65 4.60
C GLY A 73 -6.41 -19.45 4.15
N GLU A 74 -6.16 -18.51 5.05
CA GLU A 74 -5.47 -17.26 4.75
C GLU A 74 -4.51 -16.87 5.88
N VAL A 75 -3.44 -16.16 5.53
CA VAL A 75 -2.55 -15.48 6.46
C VAL A 75 -2.59 -13.99 6.18
N GLU A 76 -2.57 -13.18 7.24
CA GLU A 76 -2.63 -11.72 7.16
C GLU A 76 -1.32 -11.13 7.70
N TYR A 77 -0.79 -10.16 6.97
CA TYR A 77 0.41 -9.41 7.30
C TYR A 77 0.08 -7.93 7.45
N ALA A 78 0.71 -7.29 8.43
CA ALA A 78 0.77 -5.85 8.56
C ALA A 78 2.14 -5.39 8.06
N CYS A 79 2.14 -4.59 7.01
CA CYS A 79 3.35 -4.08 6.38
C CYS A 79 3.45 -2.56 6.56
N HIS A 80 4.61 -2.07 6.98
CA HIS A 80 4.82 -0.63 7.18
C HIS A 80 6.29 -0.24 6.94
N ARG A 81 6.54 1.07 6.87
CA ARG A 81 7.88 1.66 6.87
C ARG A 81 7.91 2.85 7.81
N HIS A 82 9.03 3.09 8.50
CA HIS A 82 9.10 4.20 9.47
C HIS A 82 9.31 5.56 8.79
N SER A 83 9.86 5.57 7.56
CA SER A 83 10.02 6.76 6.74
C SER A 83 9.88 6.43 5.25
N ALA A 84 9.58 7.43 4.42
CA ALA A 84 9.33 7.25 2.98
C ALA A 84 10.52 6.65 2.19
N ASN A 85 11.73 6.72 2.74
CA ASN A 85 12.95 6.24 2.09
C ASN A 85 13.41 4.87 2.64
N GLU A 86 12.67 4.28 3.56
CA GLU A 86 12.97 2.96 4.11
C GLU A 86 12.22 1.86 3.34
N PRO A 87 12.79 0.64 3.30
CA PRO A 87 12.08 -0.51 2.78
C PRO A 87 10.84 -0.80 3.64
N PHE A 88 9.86 -1.45 3.03
CA PHE A 88 8.75 -2.04 3.78
C PHE A 88 9.24 -3.21 4.62
N GLU A 89 8.65 -3.35 5.79
CA GLU A 89 8.77 -4.54 6.63
C GLU A 89 7.37 -5.09 6.88
N CYS A 90 7.22 -6.41 6.75
CA CYS A 90 5.97 -7.10 7.02
C CYS A 90 6.10 -8.02 8.25
N HIS A 91 5.01 -8.11 9.01
CA HIS A 91 4.92 -8.97 10.18
C HIS A 91 3.56 -9.67 10.21
N ASP A 92 3.48 -10.81 10.90
CA ASP A 92 2.22 -11.50 11.16
C ASP A 92 1.22 -10.56 11.85
N SER A 93 0.03 -10.43 11.26
CA SER A 93 -1.10 -9.73 11.87
C SER A 93 -2.00 -10.74 12.55
N HIS A 94 -1.95 -10.80 13.87
CA HIS A 94 -2.89 -11.56 14.69
C HIS A 94 -4.29 -10.94 14.69
#